data_AF-A0A0U3MZ82-F1
#
_entry.id   AF-A0A0U3MZ82-F1
#
_cell.length_a   1.000
_cell.length_b   1.000
_cell.length_c   1.000
_cell.angle_alpha   90.00
_cell.angle_beta   90.00
_cell.angle_gamma   90.00
#
_symmetry.space_group_name_H-M   'P 1'
#
loop_
_entity.id
_entity.type
_entity.pdbx_description
1 polymer ?
#
loop_
_entity_poly.entity_id
_entity_poly.type
_entity_poly.pdbx_seq_one_letter_code
_entity_poly.pdbx_strand_id
1 'polypeptide(L)'
;MNANGLAEAPARWPHEIAPDPLPDGRLRPLGMMESLAGRRARLAEAALARARHAQEQACLALEEARQALEDRVAFVAQERIRLRDERQASPDAGMALRRWREADQRLLDSIPPCRQAVTDCEQALERAEVALLQAQETHRQRTRRHEKFGMLIEQIVEEAA
;
A
#
# COMPACT_ATOMS: atom_id res chain seq x y z
N MET A 1 -17.47 48.54 -50.86
CA MET A 1 -17.31 47.13 -51.30
C MET A 1 -15.81 46.95 -51.52
N ASN A 2 -15.03 46.19 -50.75
CA ASN A 2 -15.28 44.89 -50.12
C ASN A 2 -14.65 44.79 -48.72
N ALA A 3 -15.29 43.97 -47.88
CA ALA A 3 -14.87 43.53 -46.56
C ALA A 3 -14.41 42.05 -46.61
N ASN A 4 -13.87 41.58 -45.48
CA ASN A 4 -13.44 40.21 -45.12
C ASN A 4 -12.01 39.82 -45.53
N GLY A 5 -11.19 39.24 -44.67
CA GLY A 5 -11.37 38.82 -43.28
C GLY A 5 -10.09 38.15 -42.81
N LEU A 6 -9.53 38.63 -41.69
CA LEU A 6 -8.42 37.99 -40.99
C LEU A 6 -8.96 36.71 -40.36
N ALA A 7 -8.61 35.56 -40.93
CA ALA A 7 -8.90 34.27 -40.33
C ALA A 7 -7.92 34.04 -39.15
N GLU A 8 -8.44 34.21 -37.94
CA GLU A 8 -7.82 33.75 -36.70
C GLU A 8 -7.49 32.25 -36.80
N ALA A 9 -6.24 31.89 -36.53
CA ALA A 9 -5.85 30.50 -36.38
C ALA A 9 -6.56 29.90 -35.14
N PRO A 10 -7.23 28.75 -35.25
CA PRO A 10 -7.91 28.17 -34.10
C PRO A 10 -6.89 27.72 -33.05
N ALA A 11 -7.17 28.08 -31.81
CA ALA A 11 -6.44 27.64 -30.63
C ALA A 11 -6.37 26.10 -30.59
N ARG A 12 -5.15 25.57 -30.56
CA ARG A 12 -4.89 24.12 -30.46
C ARG A 12 -5.46 23.59 -29.15
N TRP A 13 -6.22 22.50 -29.25
CA TRP A 13 -6.81 21.83 -28.09
C TRP A 13 -5.73 21.07 -27.30
N PRO A 14 -5.87 20.92 -25.97
CA PRO A 14 -4.81 20.40 -25.07
C PRO A 14 -4.44 18.92 -25.24
N HIS A 15 -4.89 18.24 -26.30
CA HIS A 15 -4.55 16.85 -26.62
C HIS A 15 -3.65 16.71 -27.86
N GLU A 16 -3.27 17.80 -28.52
CA GLU A 16 -2.20 17.79 -29.53
C GLU A 16 -0.81 17.83 -28.88
N ILE A 17 -0.40 16.72 -28.26
CA ILE A 17 1.04 16.45 -28.12
C ILE A 17 1.47 15.89 -29.47
N ALA A 18 1.70 16.78 -30.45
CA ALA A 18 2.41 16.40 -31.65
C ALA A 18 3.82 15.95 -31.23
N PRO A 19 4.25 14.72 -31.54
CA PRO A 19 5.62 14.31 -31.25
C PRO A 19 6.57 15.20 -32.04
N ASP A 20 7.61 15.71 -31.38
CA ASP A 20 8.65 16.48 -32.05
C ASP A 20 9.21 15.64 -33.22
N PRO A 21 9.21 16.18 -34.44
CA PRO A 21 9.78 15.47 -35.57
C PRO A 21 11.28 15.27 -35.33
N LEU A 22 11.79 14.09 -35.69
CA LEU A 22 13.23 13.87 -35.80
C LEU A 22 13.82 14.88 -36.82
N PRO A 23 15.13 15.21 -36.72
CA PRO A 23 15.77 16.19 -37.61
C PRO A 23 15.62 15.90 -39.12
N ASP A 24 15.22 14.69 -39.50
CA ASP A 24 14.99 14.26 -40.88
C ASP A 24 13.51 14.30 -41.34
N GLY A 25 12.60 14.91 -40.55
CA GLY A 25 11.18 15.07 -40.91
C GLY A 25 10.36 13.78 -40.91
N ARG A 26 10.94 12.65 -40.48
CA ARG A 26 10.24 11.38 -40.32
C ARG A 26 9.58 11.31 -38.94
N LEU A 27 8.29 11.03 -38.91
CA LEU A 27 7.59 10.63 -37.68
C LEU A 27 8.23 9.32 -37.19
N ARG A 28 8.49 9.21 -35.88
CA ARG A 28 8.90 7.92 -35.32
C ARG A 28 7.86 6.87 -35.67
N PRO A 29 8.26 5.62 -35.98
CA PRO A 29 7.30 4.54 -36.15
C PRO A 29 6.39 4.50 -34.92
N LEU A 30 5.07 4.42 -35.11
CA LEU A 30 4.09 4.38 -34.02
C LEU A 30 4.41 3.26 -33.00
N GLY A 31 5.10 2.20 -33.43
CA GLY A 31 5.61 1.12 -32.56
C GLY A 31 6.79 1.50 -31.65
N MET A 32 7.48 2.62 -31.88
CA MET A 32 8.60 3.11 -31.06
C MET A 32 8.21 4.15 -30.01
N MET A 33 6.97 4.67 -30.05
CA MET A 33 6.46 5.53 -28.99
C MET A 33 5.77 4.67 -27.93
N GLU A 34 6.25 4.75 -26.69
CA GLU A 34 5.52 4.17 -25.56
C GLU A 34 4.12 4.80 -25.51
N SER A 35 3.11 3.99 -25.84
CA SER A 35 1.73 4.48 -25.76
C SER A 35 1.40 4.82 -24.31
N LEU A 36 0.61 5.88 -24.12
CA LEU A 36 0.10 6.25 -22.81
C LEU A 36 -0.65 5.09 -22.12
N ALA A 37 -1.21 4.17 -22.91
CA ALA A 37 -1.79 2.91 -22.43
C ALA A 37 -0.74 1.95 -21.84
N GLY A 38 0.39 1.74 -22.54
CA GLY A 38 1.52 0.94 -22.06
C GLY A 38 2.14 1.51 -20.79
N ARG A 39 2.34 2.84 -20.72
CA ARG A 39 2.85 3.51 -19.52
C ARG A 39 1.93 3.30 -18.31
N ARG A 40 0.63 3.43 -18.53
CA ARG A 40 -0.39 3.21 -17.49
C ARG A 40 -0.47 1.74 -17.04
N ALA A 41 -0.26 0.79 -17.94
CA ALA A 41 -0.20 -0.64 -17.58
C ALA A 41 1.00 -0.93 -16.67
N ARG A 42 2.20 -0.44 -17.01
CA ARG A 42 3.40 -0.58 -16.18
C ARG A 42 3.26 0.07 -14.81
N LEU A 43 2.67 1.26 -14.73
CA LEU A 43 2.41 1.91 -13.45
C LEU A 43 1.41 1.11 -12.59
N ALA A 44 0.42 0.48 -13.21
CA ALA A 44 -0.54 -0.38 -12.52
C ALA A 44 0.12 -1.67 -12.01
N GLU A 45 1.02 -2.27 -12.80
CA GLU A 45 1.82 -3.43 -12.40
C GLU A 45 2.74 -3.09 -11.21
N ALA A 46 3.44 -1.96 -11.27
CA ALA A 46 4.26 -1.49 -10.16
C ALA A 46 3.42 -1.19 -8.90
N ALA A 47 2.20 -0.65 -9.06
CA ALA A 47 1.28 -0.45 -7.95
C ALA A 47 0.80 -1.77 -7.34
N LEU A 48 0.51 -2.78 -8.16
CA LEU A 48 0.18 -4.13 -7.72
C LEU A 48 1.33 -4.77 -6.94
N ALA A 49 2.57 -4.65 -7.43
CA ALA A 49 3.75 -5.16 -6.73
C ALA A 49 3.92 -4.49 -5.35
N ARG A 50 3.76 -3.16 -5.27
CA ARG A 50 3.79 -2.45 -3.98
C ARG A 50 2.68 -2.88 -3.04
N ALA A 51 1.47 -3.10 -3.54
CA ALA A 51 0.34 -3.52 -2.72
C ALA A 51 0.53 -4.95 -2.18
N ARG A 52 1.09 -5.87 -2.96
CA ARG A 52 1.47 -7.22 -2.50
C ARG A 52 2.52 -7.14 -1.39
N HIS A 53 3.58 -6.38 -1.63
CA HIS A 53 4.62 -6.21 -0.62
C HIS A 53 4.07 -5.59 0.68
N ALA A 54 3.20 -4.59 0.59
CA ALA A 54 2.57 -3.99 1.77
C ALA A 54 1.70 -5.00 2.55
N GLN A 55 0.98 -5.89 1.85
CA GLN A 55 0.19 -6.95 2.49
C GLN A 55 1.07 -7.99 3.17
N GLU A 56 2.18 -8.41 2.54
CA GLU A 56 3.17 -9.29 3.16
C GLU A 56 3.76 -8.67 4.43
N GLN A 57 4.15 -7.40 4.38
CA GLN A 57 4.66 -6.69 5.56
C GLN A 57 3.62 -6.56 6.68
N ALA A 58 2.35 -6.34 6.33
CA ALA A 58 1.27 -6.29 7.32
C ALA A 58 1.02 -7.65 8.00
N CYS A 59 1.11 -8.75 7.25
CA CYS A 59 1.05 -10.11 7.81
C CYS A 59 2.19 -10.34 8.81
N LEU A 60 3.43 -10.03 8.42
CA LEU A 60 4.61 -10.20 9.29
C LEU A 60 4.47 -9.36 10.56
N ALA A 61 4.07 -8.10 10.44
CA ALA A 61 3.86 -7.22 11.59
C ALA A 61 2.77 -7.75 12.55
N LEU A 62 1.71 -8.36 12.02
CA LEU A 62 0.67 -8.99 12.83
C LEU A 62 1.19 -10.21 13.58
N GLU A 63 1.99 -11.05 12.94
CA GLU A 63 2.63 -12.20 13.58
C GLU A 63 3.56 -11.75 14.70
N GLU A 64 4.41 -10.75 14.45
CA GLU A 64 5.30 -10.16 15.45
C GLU A 64 4.52 -9.57 16.63
N ALA A 65 3.42 -8.85 16.38
CA ALA A 65 2.58 -8.27 17.43
C ALA A 65 1.92 -9.36 18.30
N ARG A 66 1.46 -10.46 17.68
CA ARG A 66 0.89 -11.61 18.40
C ARG A 66 1.94 -12.29 19.27
N GLN A 67 3.13 -12.54 18.73
CA GLN A 67 4.24 -13.11 19.50
C GLN A 67 4.61 -12.20 20.68
N ALA A 68 4.71 -10.90 20.46
CA ALA A 68 5.02 -9.94 21.52
C ALA A 68 3.96 -9.90 22.63
N LEU A 69 2.67 -10.08 22.28
CA LEU A 69 1.59 -10.21 23.25
C LEU A 69 1.71 -11.51 24.05
N GLU A 70 1.98 -12.64 23.40
CA GLU A 70 2.19 -13.92 24.08
C GLU A 70 3.37 -13.85 25.05
N ASP A 71 4.50 -13.32 24.61
CA ASP A 71 5.70 -13.10 25.42
C ASP A 71 5.39 -12.20 26.62
N ARG A 72 4.62 -11.13 26.40
CA ARG A 72 4.19 -10.22 27.48
C ARG A 72 3.32 -10.92 28.51
N VAL A 73 2.36 -11.73 28.05
CA VAL A 73 1.49 -12.49 28.96
C VAL A 73 2.28 -13.52 29.76
N ALA A 74 3.22 -14.22 29.11
CA ALA A 74 4.12 -15.17 29.77
C ALA A 74 5.00 -14.47 30.82
N PHE A 75 5.60 -13.34 30.48
CA PHE A 75 6.38 -12.51 31.40
C PHE A 75 5.55 -12.07 32.61
N VAL A 76 4.34 -11.56 32.38
CA VAL A 76 3.45 -11.16 33.48
C VAL A 76 3.11 -12.35 34.37
N ALA A 77 2.82 -13.53 33.80
CA ALA A 77 2.55 -14.72 34.60
C ALA A 77 3.74 -15.08 35.51
N GLN A 78 4.96 -15.06 34.98
CA GLN A 78 6.18 -15.35 35.74
C GLN A 78 6.44 -14.33 36.85
N GLU A 79 6.36 -13.03 36.54
CA GLU A 79 6.60 -11.98 37.53
C GLU A 79 5.52 -11.97 38.63
N ARG A 80 4.27 -12.35 38.32
CA ARG A 80 3.22 -12.48 39.33
C ARG A 80 3.48 -13.66 40.28
N ILE A 81 4.03 -14.77 39.78
CA ILE A 81 4.48 -15.88 40.64
C ILE A 81 5.58 -15.37 41.58
N ARG A 82 6.59 -14.69 41.03
CA ARG A 82 7.67 -14.10 41.81
C ARG A 82 7.18 -13.12 42.88
N LEU A 83 6.29 -12.19 42.52
CA LEU A 83 5.69 -11.23 43.46
C LEU A 83 4.91 -11.94 44.58
N ARG A 84 4.25 -13.06 44.27
CA ARG A 84 3.56 -13.88 45.27
C ARG A 84 4.54 -14.54 46.23
N ASP A 85 5.66 -15.08 45.73
CA ASP A 85 6.68 -15.73 46.55
C ASP A 85 7.38 -14.71 47.46
N GLU A 86 7.75 -13.54 46.92
CA GLU A 86 8.29 -12.41 47.68
C GLU A 86 7.33 -11.96 48.79
N ARG A 87 6.03 -11.92 48.48
CA ARG A 87 4.98 -11.61 49.46
C ARG A 87 4.90 -12.64 50.58
N GLN A 88 5.02 -13.93 50.26
CA GLN A 88 4.97 -15.00 51.26
C GLN A 88 6.21 -15.01 52.16
N ALA A 89 7.37 -14.62 51.62
CA ALA A 89 8.63 -14.57 52.36
C ALA A 89 8.78 -13.30 53.25
N SER A 90 7.95 -12.28 53.06
CA SER A 90 8.10 -11.00 53.75
C SER A 90 7.31 -10.92 55.06
N PRO A 91 7.94 -10.52 56.18
CA PRO A 91 7.28 -10.37 57.48
C PRO A 91 6.46 -9.06 57.62
N ASP A 92 6.58 -8.11 56.67
CA ASP A 92 5.96 -6.79 56.76
C ASP A 92 4.61 -6.74 56.03
N ALA A 93 3.51 -6.51 56.76
CA ALA A 93 2.15 -6.59 56.20
C ALA A 93 1.59 -5.26 55.65
N GLY A 94 2.17 -4.11 56.01
CA GLY A 94 1.59 -2.79 55.72
C GLY A 94 2.05 -2.18 54.39
N MET A 95 3.23 -1.55 54.40
CA MET A 95 3.79 -0.84 53.25
C MET A 95 4.26 -1.77 52.12
N ALA A 96 4.61 -3.02 52.43
CA ALA A 96 4.95 -4.02 51.41
C ALA A 96 3.72 -4.43 50.59
N LEU A 97 2.55 -4.51 51.21
CA LEU A 97 1.31 -4.95 50.55
C LEU A 97 0.79 -3.94 49.52
N ARG A 98 0.92 -2.63 49.78
CA ARG A 98 0.62 -1.59 48.79
C ARG A 98 1.58 -1.68 47.60
N ARG A 99 2.88 -1.78 47.87
CA ARG A 99 3.91 -1.93 46.82
C ARG A 99 3.67 -3.15 45.93
N TRP A 100 3.31 -4.30 46.51
CA TRP A 100 2.99 -5.49 45.70
C TRP A 100 1.73 -5.33 44.86
N ARG A 101 0.67 -4.71 45.39
CA ARG A 101 -0.53 -4.43 44.59
C ARG A 101 -0.23 -3.48 43.44
N GLU A 102 0.56 -2.44 43.68
CA GLU A 102 0.98 -1.52 42.63
C GLU A 102 1.85 -2.21 41.58
N ALA A 103 2.77 -3.09 41.99
CA ALA A 103 3.59 -3.88 41.07
C ALA A 103 2.75 -4.86 40.24
N ASP A 104 1.83 -5.59 40.87
CA ASP A 104 0.90 -6.52 40.21
C ASP A 104 0.02 -5.78 39.20
N GLN A 105 -0.51 -4.62 39.58
CA GLN A 105 -1.33 -3.80 38.71
C GLN A 105 -0.54 -3.28 37.51
N ARG A 106 0.71 -2.80 37.71
CA ARG A 106 1.57 -2.37 36.60
C ARG A 106 1.86 -3.48 35.61
N LEU A 107 2.04 -4.72 36.08
CA LEU A 107 2.21 -5.87 35.20
C LEU A 107 0.94 -6.10 34.36
N LEU A 108 -0.23 -6.10 34.98
CA LEU A 108 -1.51 -6.25 34.27
C LEU A 108 -1.76 -5.11 33.27
N ASP A 109 -1.47 -3.87 33.66
CA ASP A 109 -1.61 -2.67 32.83
C ASP A 109 -0.65 -2.66 31.63
N SER A 110 0.38 -3.50 31.63
CA SER A 110 1.30 -3.62 30.49
C SER A 110 0.77 -4.52 29.36
N ILE A 111 -0.29 -5.30 29.58
CA ILE A 111 -0.90 -6.19 28.56
C ILE A 111 -1.80 -5.43 27.58
N PRO A 112 -2.72 -4.52 28.01
CA PRO A 112 -3.61 -3.81 27.10
C PRO A 112 -2.91 -3.10 25.92
N PRO A 113 -1.75 -2.43 26.10
CA PRO A 113 -1.03 -1.84 24.97
C PRO A 113 -0.59 -2.87 23.92
N CYS A 114 -0.13 -4.06 24.34
CA CYS A 114 0.22 -5.14 23.41
C CYS A 114 -1.00 -5.68 22.67
N ARG A 115 -2.15 -5.80 23.34
CA ARG A 115 -3.41 -6.17 22.68
C ARG A 115 -3.84 -5.14 21.66
N GLN A 116 -3.73 -3.85 22.01
CA GLN A 116 -4.05 -2.76 21.09
C GLN A 116 -3.14 -2.82 19.86
N ALA A 117 -1.85 -3.09 20.02
CA ALA A 117 -0.93 -3.25 18.90
C ALA A 117 -1.36 -4.38 17.95
N VAL A 118 -1.81 -5.53 18.48
CA VAL A 118 -2.37 -6.62 17.64
C VAL A 118 -3.59 -6.13 16.86
N THR A 119 -4.54 -5.46 17.51
CA THR A 119 -5.73 -4.91 16.85
C THR A 119 -5.36 -3.89 15.77
N ASP A 120 -4.38 -3.02 16.03
CA ASP A 120 -3.90 -2.03 15.06
C ASP A 120 -3.26 -2.70 13.84
N CYS A 121 -2.50 -3.78 14.05
CA CYS A 121 -1.92 -4.61 12.98
C CYS A 121 -3.00 -5.36 12.18
N GLU A 122 -4.05 -5.89 12.81
CA GLU A 122 -5.19 -6.51 12.12
C GLU A 122 -5.88 -5.50 11.20
N GLN A 123 -6.14 -4.28 11.69
CA GLN A 123 -6.70 -3.21 10.85
C GLN A 123 -5.75 -2.76 9.73
N ALA A 124 -4.44 -2.79 9.97
CA ALA A 124 -3.45 -2.49 8.92
C ALA A 124 -3.46 -3.57 7.82
N LEU A 125 -3.57 -4.84 8.19
CA LEU A 125 -3.68 -5.95 7.26
C LEU A 125 -4.95 -5.85 6.43
N GLU A 126 -6.11 -5.63 7.05
CA GLU A 126 -7.38 -5.44 6.33
C GLU A 126 -7.28 -4.31 5.29
N ARG A 127 -6.68 -3.18 5.66
CA ARG A 127 -6.45 -2.05 4.73
C ARG A 127 -5.52 -2.44 3.59
N ALA A 128 -4.46 -3.21 3.85
CA ALA A 128 -3.54 -3.68 2.83
C ALA A 128 -4.21 -4.66 1.84
N GLU A 129 -5.08 -5.55 2.34
CA GLU A 129 -5.86 -6.47 1.51
C GLU A 129 -6.84 -5.74 0.59
N VAL A 130 -7.55 -4.73 1.12
CA VAL A 130 -8.42 -3.87 0.31
C VAL A 130 -7.62 -3.14 -0.78
N ALA A 131 -6.46 -2.58 -0.43
CA ALA A 131 -5.59 -1.91 -1.41
C ALA A 131 -5.06 -2.88 -2.48
N LEU A 132 -4.73 -4.12 -2.10
CA LEU A 132 -4.30 -5.16 -3.02
C LEU A 132 -5.42 -5.52 -4.01
N LEU A 133 -6.64 -5.70 -3.54
CA LEU A 133 -7.79 -5.97 -4.41
C LEU A 133 -8.01 -4.84 -5.43
N GLN A 134 -7.93 -3.59 -4.98
CA GLN A 134 -8.05 -2.41 -5.87
C GLN A 134 -6.93 -2.35 -6.91
N ALA A 135 -5.69 -2.66 -6.50
CA ALA A 135 -4.54 -2.67 -7.39
C ALA A 135 -4.64 -3.80 -8.44
N GLN A 136 -5.13 -4.98 -8.04
CA GLN A 136 -5.38 -6.10 -8.95
C GLN A 136 -6.41 -5.74 -10.02
N GLU A 137 -7.53 -5.14 -9.62
CA GLU A 137 -8.58 -4.73 -10.54
C GLU A 137 -8.09 -3.64 -11.49
N THR A 138 -7.37 -2.64 -10.97
CA THR A 138 -6.75 -1.58 -11.79
C THR A 138 -5.78 -2.17 -12.81
N HIS A 139 -4.90 -3.08 -12.38
CA HIS A 139 -3.97 -3.76 -13.27
C HIS A 139 -4.70 -4.50 -14.40
N ARG A 140 -5.70 -5.34 -14.07
CA ARG A 140 -6.53 -6.05 -15.07
C ARG A 140 -7.16 -5.09 -16.08
N GLN A 141 -7.75 -4.00 -15.62
CA GLN A 141 -8.37 -3.01 -16.50
C GLN A 141 -7.37 -2.31 -17.42
N ARG A 142 -6.17 -1.98 -16.91
CA ARG A 142 -5.13 -1.32 -17.72
C ARG A 142 -4.52 -2.26 -18.74
N THR A 143 -4.29 -3.53 -18.39
CA THR A 143 -3.78 -4.55 -19.31
C THR A 143 -4.76 -4.80 -20.45
N ARG A 144 -6.05 -5.02 -20.16
CA ARG A 144 -7.09 -5.18 -21.20
C ARG A 144 -7.18 -3.97 -22.14
N ARG A 145 -7.06 -2.75 -21.60
CA ARG A 145 -7.04 -1.55 -22.42
C ARG A 145 -5.79 -1.50 -23.30
N HIS A 146 -4.63 -1.85 -22.76
CA HIS A 146 -3.38 -1.88 -23.51
C HIS A 146 -3.43 -2.89 -24.66
N GLU A 147 -3.92 -4.11 -24.41
CA GLU A 147 -4.16 -5.14 -25.43
C GLU A 147 -5.11 -4.65 -26.53
N LYS A 148 -6.24 -4.02 -26.15
CA LYS A 148 -7.17 -3.43 -27.11
C LYS A 148 -6.51 -2.37 -27.99
N PHE A 149 -5.69 -1.49 -27.40
CA PHE A 149 -4.93 -0.51 -28.19
C PHE A 149 -3.88 -1.17 -29.09
N GLY A 150 -3.25 -2.26 -28.65
CA GLY A 150 -2.34 -3.05 -29.47
C GLY A 150 -3.03 -3.58 -30.73
N MET A 151 -4.18 -4.26 -30.56
CA MET A 151 -4.97 -4.79 -31.68
C MET A 151 -5.43 -3.70 -32.66
N LEU A 152 -5.84 -2.52 -32.15
CA LEU A 152 -6.23 -1.40 -33.02
C LEU A 152 -5.05 -0.85 -33.82
N ILE A 153 -3.86 -0.79 -33.23
CA ILE A 153 -2.65 -0.35 -33.93
C ILE A 153 -2.29 -1.35 -35.03
N GLU A 154 -2.35 -2.66 -34.74
CA GLU A 154 -2.10 -3.72 -35.71
C GLU A 154 -3.06 -3.61 -36.90
N GLN A 155 -4.37 -3.47 -36.64
CA GLN A 155 -5.38 -3.29 -37.69
C GLN A 155 -5.12 -2.04 -38.56
N ILE A 156 -4.77 -0.90 -37.96
CA ILE A 156 -4.46 0.32 -38.72
C ILE A 156 -3.23 0.12 -39.60
N VAL A 157 -2.21 -0.60 -39.11
CA VAL A 157 -1.00 -0.90 -39.88
C VAL A 157 -1.32 -1.85 -41.03
N GLU A 158 -2.16 -2.85 -40.82
CA GLU A 158 -2.63 -3.76 -41.87
C GLU A 158 -3.46 -3.04 -42.95
N GLU A 159 -4.37 -2.14 -42.56
CA GLU A 159 -5.21 -1.37 -43.50
C GLU A 159 -4.40 -0.32 -44.29
N ALA A 160 -3.25 0.12 -43.77
CA ALA A 160 -2.38 1.11 -44.40
C ALA A 160 -1.27 0.49 -45.28
N ALA A 161 -1.10 -0.84 -45.26
CA ALA A 161 -0.12 -1.59 -46.04
C ALA A 161 -0.70 -2.07 -47.38
#